data_AF-X1STX8-F1
#
_entry.id   AF-X1STX8-F1
#
_cell.length_a   1.000
_cell.length_b   1.000
_cell.length_c   1.000
_cell.angle_alpha   90.00
_cell.angle_beta   90.00
_cell.angle_gamma   90.00
#
_symmetry.space_group_name_H-M   'P 1'
#
loop_
_entity.id
_entity.type
_entity.pdbx_description
1 polymer ?
#
loop_
_entity_poly.entity_id
_entity_poly.type
_entity_poly.pdbx_seq_one_letter_code
_entity_poly.pdbx_strand_id
1 'polypeptide(L)' 'FAIGVALAGRLNSQKYRVYVLLGDGECDEGQVWEGAMAAAHFKVDNLVAIVDNNGLQIDGWNRDVMNLDPFNQKWQTFG' A
#
# COMPACT_ATOMS: atom_id res chain seq x y z
N PHE A 1 3.52 -9.29 1.11
CA PHE A 1 2.71 -10.40 1.69
C PHE A 1 1.21 -10.25 1.42
N ALA A 2 0.56 -9.17 1.87
CA ALA A 2 -0.92 -9.02 1.80
C ALA A 2 -1.51 -9.21 0.38
N ILE A 3 -0.85 -8.69 -0.65
CA ILE A 3 -1.25 -8.89 -2.05
C ILE A 3 -1.33 -10.37 -2.45
N GLY A 4 -0.38 -11.20 -1.99
CA GLY A 4 -0.39 -12.64 -2.27
C GLY A 4 -1.56 -13.36 -1.59
N VAL A 5 -1.88 -12.99 -0.34
CA VAL A 5 -3.04 -13.54 0.39
C VAL A 5 -4.34 -13.15 -0.31
N ALA A 6 -4.48 -11.88 -0.69
CA ALA A 6 -5.67 -11.38 -1.37
C ALA A 6 -5.87 -12.05 -2.74
N LEU A 7 -4.80 -12.15 -3.53
CA LEU A 7 -4.80 -12.83 -4.83
C LEU A 7 -5.16 -14.32 -4.69
N ALA A 8 -4.59 -15.03 -3.72
CA ALA A 8 -4.91 -16.43 -3.45
C ALA A 8 -6.38 -16.59 -3.02
N GLY A 9 -6.90 -15.71 -2.17
CA GLY A 9 -8.31 -15.69 -1.78
C GLY A 9 -9.24 -15.57 -2.98
N ARG A 10 -8.93 -14.63 -3.89
CA ARG A 10 -9.70 -14.43 -5.11
C ARG A 10 -9.65 -15.65 -6.04
N LEU A 11 -8.46 -16.21 -6.29
CA LEU A 11 -8.29 -17.41 -7.12
C LEU A 11 -9.03 -18.62 -6.55
N ASN A 12 -9.11 -18.73 -5.22
CA ASN A 12 -9.83 -19.80 -4.53
C ASN A 12 -11.31 -19.48 -4.26
N SER A 13 -11.89 -18.45 -4.89
CA SER A 13 -13.29 -18.03 -4.72
C SER A 13 -13.69 -17.78 -3.26
N GLN A 14 -12.75 -17.34 -2.43
CA GLN A 14 -12.98 -17.00 -1.04
C GLN A 14 -13.66 -15.62 -0.94
N LYS A 15 -14.54 -15.46 0.05
CA LYS A 15 -15.32 -14.22 0.24
C LYS A 15 -14.69 -13.23 1.23
N TYR A 16 -13.53 -13.55 1.79
CA TYR A 16 -12.87 -12.65 2.74
C TYR A 16 -12.20 -11.48 2.02
N ARG A 17 -12.02 -10.39 2.78
CA ARG A 17 -11.22 -9.23 2.41
C ARG A 17 -9.96 -9.19 3.25
N VAL A 18 -8.85 -8.83 2.64
CA VAL A 18 -7.55 -8.66 3.29
C VAL A 18 -7.37 -7.18 3.60
N TYR A 19 -6.98 -6.88 4.84
CA TYR A 19 -6.62 -5.54 5.27
C TYR A 19 -5.14 -5.53 5.64
N VAL A 20 -4.43 -4.46 5.26
CA VAL A 20 -3.04 -4.22 5.65
C VAL A 20 -2.90 -2.80 6.14
N LEU A 21 -2.23 -2.63 7.28
CA LEU A 21 -1.85 -1.33 7.82
C LEU A 21 -0.40 -1.06 7.44
N LEU A 22 -0.13 0.12 6.89
CA LEU A 22 1.20 0.60 6.51
C LEU A 22 1.51 1.89 7.26
N GLY A 23 2.78 2.15 7.54
CA GLY A 23 3.25 3.49 7.92
C GLY A 23 3.43 4.38 6.70
N ASP A 24 3.32 5.69 6.84
CA ASP A 24 3.69 6.62 5.78
C ASP A 24 5.20 6.63 5.48
N GLY A 25 6.07 6.56 6.50
CA GLY A 25 7.51 6.37 6.30
C GLY A 25 7.88 4.99 5.74
N GLU A 26 7.06 3.96 6.00
CA GLU A 26 7.22 2.64 5.34
C GLU A 26 7.00 2.73 3.83
N CYS A 27 6.20 3.69 3.36
CA CYS A 27 5.92 3.87 1.94
C CYS A 27 7.09 4.48 1.14
N ASP A 28 8.21 4.81 1.79
CA ASP A 28 9.48 5.08 1.10
C ASP A 28 10.05 3.83 0.43
N GLU A 29 9.70 2.63 0.93
CA GLU A 29 10.18 1.37 0.42
C GLU A 29 9.54 1.00 -0.93
N GLY A 30 10.37 0.70 -1.92
CA GLY A 30 9.93 0.38 -3.28
C GLY A 30 8.94 -0.79 -3.37
N GLN A 31 9.07 -1.77 -2.48
CA GLN A 31 8.19 -2.95 -2.41
C GLN A 31 6.71 -2.59 -2.17
N VAL A 32 6.41 -1.47 -1.51
CA VAL A 32 5.04 -0.99 -1.33
C VAL A 32 4.42 -0.65 -2.68
N TRP A 33 5.18 0.06 -3.53
CA TRP A 33 4.75 0.48 -4.86
C TRP A 33 4.70 -0.68 -5.85
N GLU A 34 5.61 -1.64 -5.76
CA GLU A 34 5.51 -2.91 -6.51
C GLU A 34 4.24 -3.67 -6.15
N GLY A 35 3.90 -3.72 -4.85
CA GLY A 35 2.65 -4.33 -4.36
C GLY A 35 1.40 -3.60 -4.87
N ALA A 36 1.38 -2.27 -4.84
CA ALA A 36 0.28 -1.46 -5.36
C ALA A 36 0.09 -1.67 -6.88
N MET A 37 1.20 -1.62 -7.65
CA MET A 37 1.18 -1.87 -9.10
C MET A 37 0.64 -3.26 -9.43
N ALA A 38 1.07 -4.29 -8.69
CA ALA A 38 0.58 -5.65 -8.86
C ALA A 38 -0.90 -5.78 -8.51
N ALA A 39 -1.36 -5.13 -7.43
CA ALA A 39 -2.77 -5.13 -7.03
C ALA A 39 -3.68 -4.60 -8.14
N ALA A 40 -3.32 -3.47 -8.75
CA ALA A 40 -4.04 -2.89 -9.86
C ALA A 40 -3.97 -3.78 -11.12
N HIS A 41 -2.78 -4.24 -11.51
CA HIS A 41 -2.57 -5.08 -12.69
C HIS A 41 -3.41 -6.36 -12.64
N PHE A 42 -3.41 -7.05 -11.49
CA PHE A 42 -4.16 -8.30 -11.31
C PHE A 42 -5.61 -8.08 -10.87
N LYS A 43 -6.07 -6.84 -10.73
CA LYS A 43 -7.44 -6.47 -10.30
C LYS A 43 -7.81 -7.13 -8.98
N VAL A 44 -6.96 -6.99 -7.97
CA VAL A 44 -7.15 -7.56 -6.63
C VAL A 44 -8.04 -6.63 -5.80
N ASP A 45 -9.35 -6.74 -6.03
CA ASP A 45 -10.41 -5.89 -5.45
C ASP A 45 -10.81 -6.27 -4.00
N ASN A 46 -10.24 -7.35 -3.47
CA ASN A 46 -10.42 -7.83 -2.10
C ASN A 46 -9.25 -7.46 -1.16
N LEU A 47 -8.36 -6.55 -1.55
CA LEU A 47 -7.31 -5.98 -0.71
C LEU A 47 -7.63 -4.53 -0.35
N VAL A 48 -7.44 -4.15 0.91
CA VAL A 48 -7.50 -2.77 1.39
C VAL A 48 -6.20 -2.43 2.11
N ALA A 49 -5.48 -1.44 1.58
CA ALA A 49 -4.37 -0.81 2.28
C ALA A 49 -4.87 0.39 3.07
N ILE A 50 -4.46 0.48 4.32
CA ILE A 50 -4.69 1.61 5.22
C ILE A 50 -3.30 2.17 5.52
N VAL A 51 -3.08 3.44 5.23
CA VAL A 51 -1.82 4.11 5.57
C VAL A 51 -2.05 4.99 6.78
N ASP A 52 -1.30 4.75 7.85
CA ASP A 52 -1.17 5.67 8.97
C ASP A 52 -0.26 6.83 8.54
N ASN A 53 -0.89 7.92 8.10
CA ASN A 53 -0.23 9.12 7.62
C ASN A 53 -0.10 10.15 8.76
N ASN A 54 0.75 9.83 9.74
CA ASN A 54 0.98 10.67 10.93
C ASN A 54 2.11 11.71 10.74
N GLY A 55 2.88 11.60 9.66
CA GLY A 55 3.88 12.55 9.19
C GLY A 55 5.27 12.40 9.81
N LEU A 56 5.52 11.36 10.60
CA LEU A 56 6.76 11.16 11.34
C LEU A 56 7.39 9.79 11.09
N GLN A 57 8.71 9.79 10.95
CA GLN A 57 9.56 8.61 10.97
C GLN A 57 10.72 8.80 11.95
N ILE A 58 11.60 7.79 12.06
CA ILE A 58 12.66 7.72 13.10
C ILE A 58 13.50 9.01 13.12
N ASP A 59 13.93 9.49 11.96
CA ASP A 59 14.85 10.63 11.84
C ASP A 59 14.14 11.99 11.78
N GLY A 60 12.80 12.05 11.86
CA GLY A 60 12.04 13.30 11.89
C GLY A 60 10.77 13.28 11.04
N TRP A 61 10.32 14.48 10.64
CA TRP A 61 9.14 14.60 9.79
C TRP A 61 9.40 14.07 8.39
N ASN A 62 8.43 13.37 7.80
CA ASN A 62 8.57 12.80 6.46
C ASN A 62 8.90 13.88 5.42
N ARG A 63 8.28 15.08 5.53
CA ARG A 63 8.59 16.24 4.66
C ARG A 63 10.06 16.66 4.66
N ASP A 64 10.79 16.38 5.74
CA ASP A 64 12.18 16.77 5.94
C ASP A 64 13.14 15.61 5.59
N VAL A 65 12.71 14.36 5.79
CA VAL A 65 13.54 13.16 5.53
C VAL A 65 13.36 12.62 4.11
N MET A 66 12.12 12.30 3.71
CA MET A 66 11.76 11.84 2.36
C MET A 66 10.28 12.14 2.08
N ASN A 67 10.04 13.12 1.21
CA ASN A 67 8.69 13.62 0.99
C ASN A 67 7.96 12.86 -0.12
N LEU A 68 6.85 12.20 0.23
CA LEU A 68 5.96 11.50 -0.70
C LEU A 68 4.81 12.37 -1.25
N ASP A 69 4.74 13.65 -0.90
CA ASP A 69 3.67 14.51 -1.39
C ASP A 69 3.71 14.76 -2.92
N PRO A 70 2.54 14.86 -3.59
CA PRO A 70 1.19 14.63 -3.05
C PRO A 70 0.87 13.13 -2.89
N PHE A 71 0.75 12.68 -1.65
CA PHE A 71 0.78 11.25 -1.33
C PHE A 71 -0.43 10.49 -1.85
N ASN A 72 -1.62 11.10 -1.75
CA ASN A 72 -2.87 10.55 -2.29
C ASN A 72 -2.80 10.35 -3.82
N GLN A 73 -2.17 11.27 -4.55
CA GLN A 73 -2.07 11.18 -6.01
C GLN A 73 -1.11 10.07 -6.44
N LYS A 74 -0.04 9.81 -5.66
CA LYS A 74 0.84 8.66 -5.89
C LYS A 74 0.04 7.37 -5.84
N TRP A 75 -0.72 7.14 -4.77
CA TRP A 75 -1.59 5.95 -4.66
C TRP A 75 -2.56 5.83 -5.84
N GLN A 76 -3.24 6.91 -6.23
CA GLN A 76 -4.16 6.92 -7.38
C GLN A 76 -3.48 6.61 -8.72
N THR A 77 -2.21 6.97 -8.89
CA THR A 77 -1.46 6.76 -10.14
C THR A 77 -1.09 5.30 -10.34
N PHE A 78 -0.96 4.52 -9.26
CA PHE A 78 -0.63 3.09 -9.32
C PHE A 78 -1.84 2.18 -9.59
N GLY A 79 -3.04 2.76 -9.67
CA GLY A 79 -4.31 2.10 -10.05
C GLY A 79 -5.24 1.87 -8.88
#